data_AF-A0A7J7QAF3-F1
#
_entry.id   AF-A0A7J7QAF3-F1
#
_cell.length_a   1.000
_cell.length_b   1.000
_cell.length_c   1.000
_cell.angle_alpha   90.00
_cell.angle_beta   90.00
_cell.angle_gamma   90.00
#
_symmetry.space_group_name_H-M   'P 1'
#
loop_
_entity.id
_entity.type
_entity.pdbx_description
1 polymer ?
#
loop_
_entity_poly.entity_id
_entity_poly.type
_entity_poly.pdbx_seq_one_letter_code
_entity_poly.pdbx_strand_id
1 'polypeptide(L)'
;MMAQQHISGSSRLLHPIRARMSLTVRCSFNFSESQRVKQPLQGRRNRSIEKRQEQELRVLVRGLCAFSGKQLQAVSHLLSNDHIKQIKIAMDIPPTNQGRRRQEGLVAKLLRSELDGAALDKLGAAVGMAQRNNLPYTDAVVEQQLQLWMEGLLDSDQEVVEEVYGLLQERNLDWQQLRTWLRQLQQAQQQQQQQQQVQSQHLGGSSSSSSSSEGGGDQSVVVGSSQVATEVAAAAAMGGVQQLAVQDPEVQQLMLELAGNQQQLAKPGKAAKGQGKSPSAVARRSIRNMLKPLAVSMHAQ
;
A
#
# COMPACT_ATOMS: atom_id res chain seq x y z
N MET A 1 -9.44 -54.26 36.36
CA MET A 1 -8.89 -55.59 36.00
C MET A 1 -9.77 -56.18 34.91
N MET A 2 -9.28 -56.26 33.67
CA MET A 2 -9.52 -57.34 32.70
C MET A 2 -8.60 -57.09 31.51
N ALA A 3 -7.80 -58.11 31.21
CA ALA A 3 -6.74 -58.15 30.23
C ALA A 3 -7.26 -58.67 28.89
N GLN A 4 -6.64 -58.28 27.77
CA GLN A 4 -6.55 -59.04 26.52
C GLN A 4 -5.55 -58.31 25.61
N GLN A 5 -4.30 -58.76 25.52
CA GLN A 5 -3.75 -59.82 24.67
C GLN A 5 -3.54 -59.43 23.19
N HIS A 6 -2.26 -59.23 22.88
CA HIS A 6 -1.51 -59.62 21.68
C HIS A 6 -2.27 -60.02 20.41
N ILE A 7 -1.96 -59.34 19.29
CA ILE A 7 -1.62 -60.02 18.02
C ILE A 7 -0.43 -59.29 17.37
N SER A 8 0.74 -59.92 17.44
CA SER A 8 1.92 -59.58 16.67
C SER A 8 1.78 -60.21 15.28
N GLY A 9 1.54 -59.40 14.26
CA GLY A 9 1.42 -59.82 12.87
C GLY A 9 2.57 -59.29 12.03
N SER A 10 3.75 -59.91 12.15
CA SER A 10 4.93 -59.58 11.34
C SER A 10 4.80 -60.19 9.94
N SER A 11 4.09 -59.52 9.04
CA SER A 11 4.02 -59.90 7.62
C SER A 11 5.15 -59.24 6.85
N ARG A 12 6.28 -59.95 6.73
CA ARG A 12 7.35 -59.62 5.78
C ARG A 12 6.88 -59.99 4.37
N LEU A 13 6.28 -59.03 3.67
CA LEU A 13 5.94 -59.16 2.26
C LEU A 13 7.20 -59.00 1.40
N LEU A 14 7.71 -60.13 0.93
CA LEU A 14 8.71 -60.27 -0.11
C LEU A 14 8.33 -59.38 -1.32
N HIS A 15 9.17 -58.41 -1.65
CA HIS A 15 8.99 -57.58 -2.82
C HIS A 15 9.36 -58.38 -4.08
N PRO A 16 8.46 -58.46 -5.08
CA PRO A 16 8.79 -59.10 -6.35
C PRO A 16 9.84 -58.26 -7.08
N ILE A 17 10.97 -58.90 -7.38
CA ILE A 17 12.05 -58.38 -8.23
C ILE A 17 11.47 -58.20 -9.64
N ARG A 18 11.01 -56.99 -9.94
CA ARG A 18 10.45 -56.63 -11.24
C ARG A 18 11.61 -56.39 -12.20
N ALA A 19 11.90 -57.41 -13.02
CA ALA A 19 12.86 -57.33 -14.12
C ALA A 19 12.51 -56.14 -15.03
N ARG A 20 13.42 -55.16 -15.09
CA ARG A 20 13.32 -54.00 -15.98
C ARG A 20 13.72 -54.45 -17.39
N MET A 21 12.74 -54.75 -18.23
CA MET A 21 12.97 -54.85 -19.67
C MET A 21 13.18 -53.45 -20.24
N SER A 22 14.41 -53.16 -20.69
CA SER A 22 14.78 -51.92 -21.39
C SER A 22 14.21 -51.92 -22.81
N LEU A 23 12.97 -51.49 -22.97
CA LEU A 23 12.41 -51.14 -24.28
C LEU A 23 13.14 -49.92 -24.83
N THR A 24 14.10 -50.17 -25.69
CA THR A 24 14.86 -49.15 -26.41
C THR A 24 13.99 -48.65 -27.57
N VAL A 25 13.11 -47.68 -27.30
CA VAL A 25 12.29 -47.05 -28.34
C VAL A 25 13.20 -46.12 -29.15
N ARG A 26 13.65 -46.60 -30.32
CA ARG A 26 14.30 -45.77 -31.34
C ARG A 26 13.25 -44.87 -31.99
N CYS A 27 13.11 -43.64 -31.49
CA CYS A 27 12.41 -42.59 -32.21
C CYS A 27 13.25 -42.14 -33.41
N SER A 28 12.96 -42.65 -34.60
CA SER A 28 13.42 -42.09 -35.87
C SER A 28 12.68 -40.77 -36.11
N PHE A 29 13.29 -39.65 -35.70
CA PHE A 29 12.78 -38.32 -35.98
C PHE A 29 13.07 -37.96 -37.44
N ASN A 30 12.04 -37.95 -38.29
CA ASN A 30 12.14 -37.57 -39.70
C ASN A 30 12.38 -36.06 -39.81
N PHE A 31 13.60 -35.67 -40.19
CA PHE A 31 14.02 -34.27 -40.31
C PHE A 31 13.48 -33.58 -41.58
N SER A 32 12.98 -34.34 -42.54
CA SER A 32 12.73 -33.88 -43.91
C SER A 32 11.44 -33.07 -44.09
N GLU A 33 10.52 -33.08 -43.13
CA GLU A 33 9.14 -32.60 -43.35
C GLU A 33 8.81 -31.26 -42.66
N SER A 34 9.77 -30.62 -41.99
CA SER A 34 9.56 -29.29 -41.38
C SER A 34 10.18 -28.17 -42.22
N GLN A 35 9.70 -28.00 -43.45
CA GLN A 35 9.80 -26.70 -44.14
C GLN A 35 8.71 -25.75 -43.64
N ARG A 36 8.73 -25.43 -42.33
CA ARG A 36 7.92 -24.33 -41.82
C ARG A 36 8.66 -23.04 -42.14
N VAL A 37 7.96 -22.18 -42.90
CA VAL A 37 8.20 -20.77 -43.17
C VAL A 37 9.21 -20.17 -42.17
N LYS A 38 10.43 -19.90 -42.65
CA LYS A 38 11.48 -19.22 -41.90
C LYS A 38 10.98 -17.82 -41.54
N GLN A 39 10.38 -17.69 -40.36
CA GLN A 39 10.26 -16.37 -39.74
C GLN A 39 11.66 -15.76 -39.65
N PRO A 40 11.82 -14.46 -39.96
CA PRO A 40 13.11 -13.80 -39.95
C PRO A 40 13.80 -14.06 -38.62
N LEU A 41 15.06 -14.48 -38.74
CA LEU A 41 15.94 -14.98 -37.69
C LEU A 41 15.98 -14.03 -36.50
N GLN A 42 15.06 -14.20 -35.55
CA GLN A 42 15.24 -13.69 -34.20
C GLN A 42 16.52 -14.34 -33.67
N GLY A 43 17.56 -13.53 -33.49
CA GLY A 43 18.89 -13.96 -33.05
C GLY A 43 18.81 -14.96 -31.91
N ARG A 44 19.71 -15.95 -31.91
CA ARG A 44 19.76 -17.06 -30.94
C ARG A 44 19.29 -16.61 -29.56
N ARG A 45 18.04 -16.94 -29.21
CA ARG A 45 17.47 -16.58 -27.90
C ARG A 45 18.40 -17.11 -26.82
N ASN A 46 18.89 -16.21 -25.98
CA ASN A 46 19.81 -16.54 -24.90
C ASN A 46 19.08 -17.38 -23.85
N ARG A 47 19.12 -18.71 -24.01
CA ARG A 47 18.52 -19.70 -23.09
C ARG A 47 18.92 -19.47 -21.63
N SER A 48 20.10 -18.90 -21.40
CA SER A 48 20.60 -18.55 -20.06
C SER A 48 19.78 -17.45 -19.39
N ILE A 49 19.45 -16.38 -20.11
CA ILE A 49 18.63 -15.27 -19.59
C ILE A 49 17.21 -15.75 -19.31
N GLU A 50 16.65 -16.51 -20.24
CA GLU A 50 15.30 -17.06 -20.09
C GLU A 50 15.18 -17.97 -18.85
N LYS A 51 16.19 -18.80 -18.60
CA LYS A 51 16.26 -19.66 -17.40
C LYS A 51 16.39 -18.84 -16.12
N ARG A 52 17.12 -17.72 -16.15
CA ARG A 52 17.26 -16.81 -14.99
C ARG A 52 15.93 -16.12 -14.66
N GLN A 53 15.27 -15.56 -15.67
CA GLN A 53 13.94 -14.94 -15.52
C GLN A 53 12.91 -15.94 -14.99
N GLU A 54 12.88 -17.17 -15.54
CA GLU A 54 11.99 -18.21 -15.04
C GLU A 54 12.27 -18.55 -13.57
N GLN A 55 13.55 -18.57 -13.16
CA GLN A 55 13.92 -18.81 -11.77
C GLN A 55 13.49 -17.67 -10.83
N GLU A 56 13.64 -16.41 -11.24
CA GLU A 56 13.18 -15.23 -10.51
C GLU A 56 11.65 -15.25 -10.33
N LEU A 57 10.91 -15.54 -11.41
CA LEU A 57 9.46 -15.67 -11.37
C LEU A 57 9.00 -16.81 -10.45
N ARG A 58 9.72 -17.94 -10.40
CA ARG A 58 9.41 -19.01 -9.44
C ARG A 58 9.57 -18.56 -7.99
N VAL A 59 10.55 -17.71 -7.68
CA VAL A 59 10.71 -17.14 -6.33
C VAL A 59 9.51 -16.25 -5.98
N LEU A 60 9.08 -15.41 -6.93
CA LEU A 60 7.89 -14.58 -6.79
C LEU A 60 6.62 -15.44 -6.59
N VAL A 61 6.41 -16.46 -7.42
CA VAL A 61 5.26 -17.39 -7.30
C VAL A 61 5.27 -18.11 -5.96
N ARG A 62 6.43 -18.52 -5.45
CA ARG A 62 6.51 -19.12 -4.10
C ARG A 62 6.06 -18.13 -3.02
N GLY A 63 6.42 -16.85 -3.18
CA GLY A 63 5.94 -15.77 -2.32
C GLY A 63 4.42 -15.59 -2.40
N LEU A 64 3.85 -15.60 -3.60
CA LEU A 64 2.39 -15.56 -3.81
C LEU A 64 1.68 -16.77 -3.19
N CYS A 65 2.27 -17.96 -3.26
CA CYS A 65 1.72 -19.15 -2.61
C CYS A 65 1.78 -19.10 -1.07
N ALA A 66 2.52 -18.15 -0.49
CA ALA A 66 2.54 -17.91 0.95
C ALA A 66 1.50 -16.88 1.40
N PHE A 67 0.75 -16.27 0.48
CA PHE A 67 -0.26 -15.28 0.81
C PHE A 67 -1.46 -15.90 1.51
N SER A 68 -2.06 -15.15 2.42
CA SER A 68 -3.43 -15.41 2.87
C SER A 68 -4.43 -15.14 1.74
N GLY A 69 -5.62 -15.74 1.81
CA GLY A 69 -6.68 -15.51 0.82
C GLY A 69 -7.06 -14.03 0.65
N LYS A 70 -6.97 -13.23 1.73
CA LYS A 70 -7.22 -11.79 1.69
C LYS A 70 -6.11 -11.03 0.96
N GLN A 71 -4.84 -11.41 1.17
CA GLN A 71 -3.72 -10.82 0.44
C GLN A 71 -3.78 -11.16 -1.05
N LEU A 72 -4.13 -12.41 -1.39
CA LEU A 72 -4.30 -12.82 -2.78
C LEU A 72 -5.46 -12.06 -3.45
N GLN A 73 -6.56 -11.82 -2.73
CA GLN A 73 -7.66 -10.98 -3.21
C GLN A 73 -7.23 -9.53 -3.44
N ALA A 74 -6.38 -8.97 -2.57
CA ALA A 74 -5.88 -7.60 -2.74
C ALA A 74 -5.07 -7.43 -4.04
N VAL A 75 -4.35 -8.48 -4.45
CA VAL A 75 -3.51 -8.51 -5.66
C VAL A 75 -4.25 -9.05 -6.90
N SER A 76 -5.51 -9.48 -6.75
CA SER A 76 -6.29 -10.12 -7.81
C SER A 76 -6.50 -9.28 -9.06
N HIS A 77 -6.37 -7.95 -8.97
CA HIS A 77 -6.48 -7.07 -10.12
C HIS A 77 -5.24 -7.09 -11.03
N LEU A 78 -4.08 -7.48 -10.49
CA LEU A 78 -2.84 -7.65 -11.26
C LEU A 78 -2.74 -9.06 -11.87
N LEU A 79 -3.70 -9.94 -11.62
CA LEU A 79 -3.62 -11.36 -11.99
C LEU A 79 -4.89 -11.77 -12.73
N SER A 80 -4.75 -12.51 -13.83
CA SER A 80 -5.90 -13.15 -14.46
C SER A 80 -6.57 -14.15 -13.49
N ASN A 81 -7.87 -14.39 -13.69
CA ASN A 81 -8.61 -15.37 -12.89
C ASN A 81 -8.00 -16.79 -13.01
N ASP A 82 -7.36 -17.10 -14.13
CA ASP A 82 -6.64 -18.37 -14.30
C ASP A 82 -5.39 -18.43 -13.42
N HIS A 83 -4.57 -17.37 -13.39
CA HIS A 83 -3.42 -17.29 -12.48
C HIS A 83 -3.82 -17.56 -11.03
N ILE A 84 -4.91 -16.93 -10.57
CA ILE A 84 -5.41 -17.10 -9.19
C ILE A 84 -5.81 -18.56 -8.93
N LYS A 85 -6.48 -19.24 -9.88
CA LYS A 85 -6.83 -20.66 -9.77
C LYS A 85 -5.59 -21.53 -9.68
N GLN A 86 -4.61 -21.33 -10.57
CA GLN A 86 -3.38 -22.13 -10.59
C GLN A 86 -2.54 -21.93 -9.33
N ILE A 87 -2.51 -20.71 -8.78
CA ILE A 87 -1.85 -20.40 -7.49
C ILE A 87 -2.57 -21.12 -6.35
N LYS A 88 -3.90 -21.08 -6.28
CA LYS A 88 -4.65 -21.82 -5.25
C LYS A 88 -4.36 -23.32 -5.28
N ILE A 89 -4.32 -23.93 -6.47
CA ILE A 89 -3.92 -25.33 -6.63
C ILE A 89 -2.52 -25.57 -6.07
N ALA A 90 -1.55 -24.67 -6.34
CA ALA A 90 -0.21 -24.78 -5.75
C ALA A 90 -0.19 -24.61 -4.23
N MET A 91 -1.05 -23.75 -3.67
CA MET A 91 -1.17 -23.53 -2.22
C MET A 91 -1.70 -24.77 -1.50
N ASP A 92 -2.64 -25.49 -2.11
CA ASP A 92 -3.23 -26.71 -1.54
C ASP A 92 -2.23 -27.88 -1.51
N ILE A 93 -1.19 -27.84 -2.34
CA ILE A 93 -0.15 -28.87 -2.38
C ILE A 93 0.94 -28.56 -1.32
N PRO A 94 1.33 -29.55 -0.49
CA PRO A 94 2.39 -29.37 0.50
C PRO A 94 3.72 -28.89 -0.11
N PRO A 95 4.48 -28.01 0.58
CA PRO A 95 5.71 -27.40 0.06
C PRO A 95 6.83 -28.40 -0.28
N THR A 96 6.81 -29.59 0.33
CA THR A 96 7.78 -30.67 0.10
C THR A 96 7.53 -31.45 -1.18
N ASN A 97 6.32 -31.38 -1.74
CA ASN A 97 5.89 -32.22 -2.86
C ASN A 97 6.47 -31.71 -4.20
N GLN A 98 6.95 -32.64 -5.05
CA GLN A 98 7.43 -32.31 -6.39
C GLN A 98 6.31 -31.72 -7.28
N GLY A 99 5.07 -32.15 -7.08
CA GLY A 99 3.87 -31.63 -7.76
C GLY A 99 3.72 -30.12 -7.57
N ARG A 100 3.97 -29.60 -6.35
CA ARG A 100 3.95 -28.16 -6.09
C ARG A 100 5.01 -27.44 -6.92
N ARG A 101 6.25 -27.95 -6.96
CA ARG A 101 7.32 -27.33 -7.77
C ARG A 101 6.99 -27.31 -9.26
N ARG A 102 6.29 -28.32 -9.78
CA ARG A 102 5.82 -28.35 -11.16
C ARG A 102 4.74 -27.30 -11.39
N GLN A 103 3.79 -27.18 -10.45
CA GLN A 103 2.72 -26.20 -10.50
C GLN A 103 3.24 -24.76 -10.40
N GLU A 104 4.17 -24.48 -9.48
CA GLU A 104 4.86 -23.19 -9.37
C GLU A 104 5.58 -22.84 -10.69
N GLY A 105 6.19 -23.83 -11.35
CA GLY A 105 6.83 -23.67 -12.65
C GLY A 105 5.83 -23.39 -13.79
N LEU A 106 4.63 -23.98 -13.74
CA LEU A 106 3.55 -23.68 -14.70
C LEU A 106 3.05 -22.25 -14.51
N VAL A 107 2.76 -21.84 -13.27
CA VAL A 107 2.34 -20.48 -12.95
C VAL A 107 3.40 -19.47 -13.41
N ALA A 108 4.67 -19.70 -13.11
CA ALA A 108 5.75 -18.81 -13.53
C ALA A 108 5.82 -18.62 -15.06
N LYS A 109 5.51 -19.66 -15.84
CA LYS A 109 5.44 -19.58 -17.31
C LYS A 109 4.24 -18.76 -17.78
N LEU A 110 3.07 -18.94 -17.15
CA LEU A 110 1.86 -18.17 -17.45
C LEU A 110 2.06 -16.68 -17.16
N LEU A 111 2.61 -16.35 -15.97
CA LEU A 111 2.92 -14.98 -15.60
C LEU A 111 3.87 -14.33 -16.62
N ARG A 112 4.89 -15.06 -17.07
CA ARG A 112 5.83 -14.55 -18.08
C ARG A 112 5.19 -14.28 -19.45
N SER A 113 4.18 -15.04 -19.83
CA SER A 113 3.52 -14.88 -21.14
C SER A 113 2.42 -13.83 -21.14
N GLU A 114 1.74 -13.62 -20.01
CA GLU A 114 0.55 -12.79 -19.93
C GLU A 114 0.77 -11.43 -19.24
N LEU A 115 1.78 -11.29 -18.37
CA LEU A 115 1.98 -10.06 -17.61
C LEU A 115 3.12 -9.22 -18.15
N ASP A 116 2.87 -7.91 -18.17
CA ASP A 116 3.87 -6.90 -18.46
C ASP A 116 4.90 -6.77 -17.33
N GLY A 117 6.09 -6.29 -17.67
CA GLY A 117 7.18 -6.07 -16.70
C GLY A 117 6.76 -5.19 -15.52
N ALA A 118 6.00 -4.12 -15.77
CA ALA A 118 5.53 -3.22 -14.71
C ALA A 118 4.57 -3.93 -13.73
N ALA A 119 3.70 -4.81 -14.22
CA ALA A 119 2.81 -5.61 -13.37
C ALA A 119 3.61 -6.63 -12.54
N LEU A 120 4.66 -7.24 -13.11
CA LEU A 120 5.58 -8.12 -12.40
C LEU A 120 6.34 -7.39 -11.29
N ASP A 121 6.76 -6.14 -11.52
CA ASP A 121 7.42 -5.32 -10.50
C ASP A 121 6.46 -4.97 -9.34
N LYS A 122 5.20 -4.60 -9.66
CA LYS A 122 4.15 -4.38 -8.65
C LYS A 122 3.89 -5.66 -7.83
N LEU A 123 3.83 -6.82 -8.48
CA LEU A 123 3.70 -8.12 -7.81
C LEU A 123 4.90 -8.42 -6.91
N GLY A 124 6.12 -8.13 -7.36
CA GLY A 124 7.34 -8.26 -6.56
C GLY A 124 7.30 -7.39 -5.31
N ALA A 125 6.88 -6.12 -5.45
CA ALA A 125 6.68 -5.21 -4.33
C ALA A 125 5.60 -5.73 -3.36
N ALA A 126 4.50 -6.27 -3.89
CA ALA A 126 3.43 -6.86 -3.09
C ALA A 126 3.93 -8.04 -2.25
N VAL A 127 4.69 -8.95 -2.87
CA VAL A 127 5.31 -10.08 -2.18
C VAL A 127 6.29 -9.61 -1.10
N GLY A 128 7.12 -8.61 -1.40
CA GLY A 128 8.06 -8.03 -0.44
C GLY A 128 7.37 -7.41 0.79
N MET A 129 6.28 -6.65 0.59
CA MET A 129 5.52 -6.06 1.69
C MET A 129 4.79 -7.10 2.55
N ALA A 130 4.19 -8.10 1.92
CA ALA A 130 3.51 -9.18 2.63
C ALA A 130 4.49 -10.00 3.48
N GLN A 131 5.70 -10.27 2.98
CA GLN A 131 6.74 -11.01 3.72
C GLN A 131 7.28 -10.24 4.93
N ARG A 132 7.38 -8.90 4.83
CA ARG A 132 7.93 -8.07 5.92
C ARG A 132 6.92 -7.77 7.02
N ASN A 133 5.69 -7.40 6.63
CA ASN A 133 4.73 -6.82 7.56
C ASN A 133 3.48 -7.68 7.77
N ASN A 134 3.30 -8.73 6.98
CA ASN A 134 2.06 -9.51 6.91
C ASN A 134 0.80 -8.65 6.71
N LEU A 135 0.97 -7.49 6.07
CA LEU A 135 -0.12 -6.57 5.75
C LEU A 135 -0.69 -6.86 4.35
N PRO A 136 -1.98 -6.56 4.10
CA PRO A 136 -2.53 -6.59 2.75
C PRO A 136 -1.79 -5.62 1.83
N TYR A 137 -1.54 -6.04 0.60
CA TYR A 137 -0.98 -5.14 -0.42
C TYR A 137 -1.97 -4.01 -0.74
N THR A 138 -1.46 -2.78 -0.81
CA THR A 138 -2.17 -1.61 -1.30
C THR A 138 -1.37 -1.04 -2.46
N ASP A 139 -1.97 -1.02 -3.66
CA ASP A 139 -1.35 -0.35 -4.80
C ASP A 139 -1.34 1.16 -4.54
N ALA A 140 -0.15 1.75 -4.52
CA ALA A 140 0.05 3.16 -4.21
C ALA A 140 -0.69 4.07 -5.21
N VAL A 141 -0.74 3.68 -6.48
CA VAL A 141 -1.41 4.47 -7.53
C VAL A 141 -2.91 4.49 -7.29
N VAL A 142 -3.49 3.33 -6.98
CA VAL A 142 -4.92 3.20 -6.66
C VAL A 142 -5.29 3.98 -5.41
N GLU A 143 -4.47 3.91 -4.34
CA GLU A 143 -4.73 4.67 -3.11
C GLU A 143 -4.57 6.18 -3.30
N GLN A 144 -3.63 6.63 -4.15
CA GLN A 144 -3.51 8.05 -4.54
C GLN A 144 -4.73 8.53 -5.30
N GLN A 145 -5.21 7.77 -6.30
CA GLN A 145 -6.42 8.12 -7.04
C GLN A 145 -7.65 8.18 -6.11
N LEU A 146 -7.77 7.22 -5.19
CA LEU A 146 -8.84 7.24 -4.18
C LEU A 146 -8.75 8.46 -3.26
N GLN A 147 -7.55 8.89 -2.91
CA GLN A 147 -7.36 10.09 -2.09
C GLN A 147 -7.78 11.34 -2.86
N LEU A 148 -7.36 11.49 -4.11
CA LEU A 148 -7.74 12.61 -4.99
C LEU A 148 -9.26 12.66 -5.17
N TRP A 149 -9.91 11.53 -5.44
CA TRP A 149 -11.36 11.47 -5.54
C TRP A 149 -12.06 11.84 -4.24
N MET A 150 -11.57 11.36 -3.09
CA MET A 150 -12.17 11.72 -1.81
C MET A 150 -12.03 13.22 -1.48
N GLU A 151 -10.89 13.83 -1.81
CA GLU A 151 -10.65 15.25 -1.61
C GLU A 151 -11.52 16.09 -2.55
N GLY A 152 -11.50 15.80 -3.86
CA GLY A 152 -12.35 16.50 -4.83
C GLY A 152 -13.85 16.38 -4.54
N LEU A 153 -14.32 15.20 -4.09
CA LEU A 153 -15.71 15.04 -3.68
C LEU A 153 -16.09 15.85 -2.43
N LEU A 154 -15.14 16.14 -1.53
CA LEU A 154 -15.38 16.97 -0.34
C LEU A 154 -15.35 18.46 -0.67
N ASP A 155 -14.46 18.85 -1.57
CA ASP A 155 -14.33 20.22 -2.06
C ASP A 155 -15.42 20.57 -3.09
N SER A 156 -16.25 19.58 -3.46
CA SER A 156 -17.29 19.70 -4.49
C SER A 156 -16.74 20.09 -5.85
N ASP A 157 -15.53 19.59 -6.18
CA ASP A 157 -14.91 19.76 -7.48
C ASP A 157 -15.76 19.08 -8.57
N GLN A 158 -16.25 19.88 -9.51
CA GLN A 158 -17.19 19.43 -10.53
C GLN A 158 -16.61 18.36 -11.44
N GLU A 159 -15.32 18.44 -11.79
CA GLU A 159 -14.67 17.48 -12.70
C GLU A 159 -14.60 16.09 -12.07
N VAL A 160 -14.15 16.02 -10.81
CA VAL A 160 -14.07 14.77 -10.03
C VAL A 160 -15.46 14.20 -9.79
N VAL A 161 -16.45 15.06 -9.52
CA VAL A 161 -17.83 14.65 -9.31
C VAL A 161 -18.43 14.01 -10.57
N GLU A 162 -18.23 14.63 -11.73
CA GLU A 162 -18.71 14.11 -13.02
C GLU A 162 -18.02 12.79 -13.38
N GLU A 163 -16.70 12.69 -13.19
CA GLU A 163 -15.92 11.46 -13.41
C GLU A 163 -16.44 10.31 -12.53
N VAL A 164 -16.50 10.52 -11.21
CA VAL A 164 -16.89 9.48 -10.26
C VAL A 164 -18.35 9.05 -10.47
N TYR A 165 -19.27 9.99 -10.74
CA TYR A 165 -20.66 9.62 -11.02
C TYR A 165 -20.83 8.90 -12.35
N GLY A 166 -20.09 9.28 -13.40
CA GLY A 166 -20.06 8.55 -14.67
C GLY A 166 -19.65 7.09 -14.46
N LEU A 167 -18.54 6.86 -13.76
CA LEU A 167 -18.04 5.51 -13.45
C LEU A 167 -19.01 4.69 -12.59
N LEU A 168 -19.67 5.32 -11.61
CA LEU A 168 -20.70 4.66 -10.79
C LEU A 168 -21.92 4.26 -11.63
N GLN A 169 -22.35 5.14 -12.54
CA GLN A 169 -23.49 4.91 -13.42
C GLN A 169 -23.21 3.74 -14.39
N GLU A 170 -22.05 3.71 -15.02
CA GLU A 170 -21.62 2.62 -15.90
C GLU A 170 -21.64 1.25 -15.19
N ARG A 171 -21.33 1.24 -13.89
CA ARG A 171 -21.31 0.03 -13.05
C ARG A 171 -22.63 -0.26 -12.34
N ASN A 172 -23.68 0.54 -12.57
CA ASN A 172 -24.97 0.46 -11.89
C ASN A 172 -24.85 0.47 -10.35
N LEU A 173 -23.91 1.26 -9.81
CA LEU A 173 -23.74 1.44 -8.37
C LEU A 173 -24.61 2.58 -7.84
N ASP A 174 -25.08 2.43 -6.60
CA ASP A 174 -26.00 3.38 -5.97
C ASP A 174 -25.28 4.67 -5.54
N TRP A 175 -25.33 5.68 -6.40
CA TRP A 175 -24.74 7.00 -6.15
C TRP A 175 -25.44 7.79 -5.03
N GLN A 176 -26.68 7.42 -4.64
CA GLN A 176 -27.38 8.05 -3.51
C GLN A 176 -26.73 7.65 -2.17
N GLN A 177 -26.23 6.42 -2.07
CA GLN A 177 -25.47 5.98 -0.89
C GLN A 177 -24.19 6.79 -0.74
N LEU A 178 -23.46 7.02 -1.84
CA LEU A 178 -22.27 7.88 -1.83
C LEU A 178 -22.60 9.29 -1.33
N ARG A 179 -23.66 9.92 -1.84
CA ARG A 179 -24.12 11.24 -1.37
C ARG A 179 -24.46 11.26 0.11
N THR A 180 -25.09 10.21 0.60
CA THR A 180 -25.46 10.08 2.01
C THR A 180 -24.21 10.03 2.90
N TRP A 181 -23.19 9.25 2.52
CA TRP A 181 -21.94 9.20 3.26
C TRP A 181 -21.11 10.48 3.16
N LEU A 182 -21.08 11.14 2.01
CA LEU A 182 -20.41 12.44 1.86
C LEU A 182 -21.06 13.50 2.78
N ARG A 183 -22.39 13.55 2.84
CA ARG A 183 -23.11 14.44 3.75
C ARG A 183 -22.78 14.13 5.22
N GLN A 184 -22.75 12.85 5.60
CA GLN A 184 -22.34 12.45 6.95
C GLN A 184 -20.90 12.88 7.26
N LEU A 185 -20.00 12.78 6.28
CA LEU A 185 -18.62 13.18 6.44
C LEU A 185 -18.47 14.69 6.66
N GLN A 186 -19.17 15.48 5.84
CA GLN A 186 -19.15 16.93 5.91
C GLN A 186 -19.75 17.44 7.22
N GLN A 187 -20.87 16.84 7.67
CA GLN A 187 -21.46 17.13 8.98
C GLN A 187 -20.49 16.82 10.13
N ALA A 188 -19.79 15.68 10.06
CA ALA A 188 -18.81 15.32 11.09
C ALA A 188 -17.61 16.28 11.10
N GLN A 189 -17.16 16.76 9.94
CA GLN A 189 -16.06 17.74 9.84
C GLN A 189 -16.45 19.10 10.43
N GLN A 190 -17.68 19.57 10.18
CA GLN A 190 -18.20 20.81 10.77
C GLN A 190 -18.33 20.70 12.30
N GLN A 191 -18.80 19.56 12.83
CA GLN A 191 -18.86 19.33 14.27
C GLN A 191 -17.48 19.34 14.92
N GLN A 192 -16.46 18.82 14.23
CA GLN A 192 -15.08 18.80 14.75
C GLN A 192 -14.48 20.21 14.82
N GLN A 193 -14.76 21.08 13.84
CA GLN A 193 -14.33 22.48 13.86
C GLN A 193 -15.02 23.28 14.99
N GLN A 194 -16.31 23.04 15.23
CA GLN A 194 -17.03 23.69 16.34
C GLN A 194 -16.48 23.27 17.71
N GLN A 195 -16.16 21.99 17.90
CA GLN A 195 -15.58 21.51 19.16
C GLN A 195 -14.18 22.11 19.42
N GLN A 196 -13.36 22.30 18.38
CA GLN A 196 -12.06 22.95 18.53
C GLN A 196 -12.20 24.41 18.95
N GLN A 197 -13.15 25.16 18.38
CA GLN A 197 -13.38 26.56 18.77
C GLN A 197 -13.85 26.70 20.24
N VAL A 198 -14.73 25.81 20.70
CA VAL A 198 -15.20 25.83 22.11
C VAL A 198 -14.06 25.49 23.08
N GLN A 199 -13.20 24.54 22.72
CA GLN A 199 -12.07 24.17 23.56
C GLN A 199 -11.01 25.28 23.66
N SER A 200 -10.78 26.02 22.57
CA SER A 200 -9.89 27.20 22.57
C SER A 200 -10.42 28.34 23.46
N GLN A 201 -11.74 28.57 23.52
CA GLN A 201 -12.32 29.62 24.37
C GLN A 201 -12.25 29.28 25.87
N HIS A 202 -12.34 28.00 26.24
CA HIS A 202 -12.27 27.59 27.65
C HIS A 202 -10.85 27.73 28.24
N LEU A 203 -9.79 27.63 27.42
CA LEU A 203 -8.41 27.78 27.90
C LEU A 203 -7.93 29.24 27.94
N GLY A 204 -8.61 30.16 27.24
CA GLY A 204 -8.29 31.60 27.24
C GLY A 204 -9.02 32.44 28.30
N GLY A 205 -10.04 31.90 28.96
CA GLY A 205 -10.92 32.65 29.87
C GLY A 205 -10.44 32.86 31.32
N SER A 206 -9.30 32.28 31.72
CA SER A 206 -8.82 32.33 33.12
C SER A 206 -7.74 33.39 33.36
N SER A 207 -7.90 34.59 32.78
CA SER A 207 -7.02 35.73 33.09
C SER A 207 -7.81 37.01 33.36
N SER A 208 -8.54 37.01 34.47
CA SER A 208 -8.95 38.25 35.14
C SER A 208 -7.85 38.74 36.08
N SER A 209 -7.03 39.65 35.55
CA SER A 209 -6.53 40.90 36.15
C SER A 209 -6.04 40.94 37.61
N SER A 210 -4.75 41.29 37.78
CA SER A 210 -4.34 42.36 38.69
C SER A 210 -3.02 42.99 38.22
N SER A 211 -3.05 44.28 37.83
CA SER A 211 -2.09 45.30 38.28
C SER A 211 -2.27 46.62 37.54
N SER A 212 -2.20 47.67 38.35
CA SER A 212 -2.37 49.08 38.08
C SER A 212 -1.03 49.79 37.83
N SER A 213 -1.15 51.03 37.33
CA SER A 213 -0.27 52.19 37.56
C SER A 213 0.75 52.61 36.49
N GLU A 214 0.36 53.68 35.79
CA GLU A 214 1.04 54.98 35.56
C GLU A 214 2.57 55.09 35.33
N GLY A 215 2.93 55.90 34.34
CA GLY A 215 4.26 56.54 34.23
C GLY A 215 4.56 57.04 32.82
N GLY A 216 4.61 58.36 32.64
CA GLY A 216 4.83 59.04 31.35
C GLY A 216 6.28 59.08 30.90
N GLY A 217 6.50 59.61 29.68
CA GLY A 217 7.84 59.78 29.13
C GLY A 217 7.84 60.24 27.68
N ASP A 218 8.07 61.54 27.54
CA ASP A 218 8.32 62.36 26.36
C ASP A 218 9.53 61.91 25.49
N GLN A 219 9.47 62.22 24.18
CA GLN A 219 10.53 62.82 23.34
C GLN A 219 10.72 62.26 21.90
N SER A 220 10.55 63.21 20.98
CA SER A 220 11.45 63.60 19.88
C SER A 220 11.73 62.69 18.66
N VAL A 221 11.19 63.16 17.53
CA VAL A 221 11.78 63.38 16.18
C VAL A 221 13.22 62.88 15.93
N VAL A 222 13.46 62.23 14.77
CA VAL A 222 14.42 62.65 13.72
C VAL A 222 14.15 61.93 12.38
N VAL A 223 14.25 62.74 11.33
CA VAL A 223 14.15 62.50 9.88
C VAL A 223 15.39 61.76 9.32
N GLY A 224 15.25 60.98 8.25
CA GLY A 224 16.41 60.55 7.47
C GLY A 224 16.10 59.69 6.23
N SER A 225 16.21 60.31 5.06
CA SER A 225 16.00 59.75 3.71
C SER A 225 17.16 58.91 3.16
N SER A 226 16.88 58.26 2.03
CA SER A 226 17.75 58.00 0.86
C SER A 226 18.29 56.58 0.62
N GLN A 227 17.66 55.95 -0.37
CA GLN A 227 18.17 55.42 -1.65
C GLN A 227 19.61 54.82 -1.79
N VAL A 228 19.64 53.87 -2.75
CA VAL A 228 20.71 53.49 -3.71
C VAL A 228 21.52 52.22 -3.41
N ALA A 229 21.09 51.15 -4.10
CA ALA A 229 21.82 50.28 -5.04
C ALA A 229 23.19 49.62 -4.75
N THR A 230 23.40 48.57 -5.57
CA THR A 230 24.65 47.92 -6.05
C THR A 230 25.31 46.80 -5.23
N GLU A 231 25.09 45.58 -5.73
CA GLU A 231 26.03 44.52 -6.16
C GLU A 231 27.36 44.21 -5.43
N VAL A 232 27.75 42.93 -5.60
CA VAL A 232 29.10 42.35 -5.73
C VAL A 232 29.69 41.57 -4.52
N ALA A 233 29.76 40.25 -4.72
CA ALA A 233 30.83 39.28 -4.41
C ALA A 233 31.32 38.95 -2.98
N ALA A 234 31.29 37.64 -2.72
CA ALA A 234 32.39 36.75 -2.30
C ALA A 234 33.06 36.85 -0.91
N ALA A 235 33.19 35.64 -0.34
CA ALA A 235 34.29 35.13 0.49
C ALA A 235 34.31 35.46 2.00
N ALA A 236 34.08 34.37 2.75
CA ALA A 236 34.93 33.87 3.84
C ALA A 236 35.06 34.63 5.18
N ALA A 237 35.05 33.79 6.22
CA ALA A 237 35.71 33.94 7.52
C ALA A 237 34.89 34.43 8.73
N MET A 238 34.55 33.43 9.56
CA MET A 238 34.80 33.36 11.01
C MET A 238 34.50 34.57 11.91
N GLY A 239 33.61 34.32 12.88
CA GLY A 239 33.80 34.75 14.27
C GLY A 239 32.71 35.69 14.81
N GLY A 240 32.07 35.26 15.90
CA GLY A 240 31.30 36.14 16.79
C GLY A 240 29.79 35.95 16.74
N VAL A 241 29.29 34.86 17.31
CA VAL A 241 27.84 34.72 17.59
C VAL A 241 27.53 35.52 18.86
N GLN A 242 27.19 36.79 18.67
CA GLN A 242 26.49 37.59 19.66
C GLN A 242 25.04 37.10 19.77
N GLN A 243 24.57 36.94 21.00
CA GLN A 243 23.18 36.68 21.36
C GLN A 243 22.30 37.85 20.91
N LEU A 244 21.79 37.76 19.68
CA LEU A 244 20.61 38.49 19.24
C LEU A 244 19.39 37.71 19.73
N ALA A 245 18.64 38.32 20.66
CA ALA A 245 17.35 37.84 21.11
C ALA A 245 16.39 37.82 19.91
N VAL A 246 16.18 36.63 19.37
CA VAL A 246 15.21 36.33 18.32
C VAL A 246 13.80 36.50 18.91
N GLN A 247 13.22 37.70 18.74
CA GLN A 247 11.77 37.94 18.89
C GLN A 247 11.04 37.54 17.60
N ASP A 248 11.29 36.33 17.12
CA ASP A 248 10.60 35.82 15.95
C ASP A 248 9.33 35.09 16.42
N PRO A 249 8.12 35.59 16.08
CA PRO A 249 6.87 34.98 16.51
C PRO A 249 6.71 33.53 16.02
N GLU A 250 7.34 33.16 14.90
CA GLU A 250 7.30 31.78 14.40
C GLU A 250 8.09 30.80 15.28
N VAL A 251 9.20 31.27 15.87
CA VAL A 251 10.02 30.44 16.79
C VAL A 251 9.29 30.21 18.11
N GLN A 252 8.51 31.20 18.59
CA GLN A 252 7.66 31.02 19.76
C GLN A 252 6.51 30.04 19.49
N GLN A 253 5.97 30.03 18.27
CA GLN A 253 4.93 29.09 17.87
C GLN A 253 5.45 27.65 17.78
N LEU A 254 6.64 27.46 17.20
CA LEU A 254 7.34 26.17 17.18
C LEU A 254 7.71 25.66 18.58
N MET A 255 8.07 26.55 19.50
CA MET A 255 8.39 26.18 20.88
C MET A 255 7.13 25.75 21.66
N LEU A 256 5.99 26.40 21.41
CA LEU A 256 4.70 25.99 21.98
C LEU A 256 4.22 24.65 21.39
N GLU A 257 4.44 24.43 20.09
CA GLU A 257 4.11 23.17 19.41
C GLU A 257 4.99 22.01 19.91
N LEU A 258 6.27 22.25 20.18
CA LEU A 258 7.16 21.26 20.80
C LEU A 258 6.78 20.97 22.27
N ALA A 259 6.37 21.98 23.03
CA ALA A 259 5.93 21.78 24.41
C ALA A 259 4.61 20.99 24.52
N GLY A 260 3.70 21.18 23.56
CA GLY A 260 2.45 20.39 23.47
C GLY A 260 2.66 18.92 23.13
N ASN A 261 3.71 18.60 22.36
CA ASN A 261 3.99 17.21 21.97
C ASN A 261 4.67 16.36 23.07
N GLN A 262 5.18 16.97 24.14
CA GLN A 262 5.89 16.22 25.19
C GLN A 262 4.95 15.52 26.20
N GLN A 263 3.66 15.86 26.24
CA GLN A 263 2.68 15.18 27.11
C GLN A 263 2.15 13.84 26.55
N GLN A 264 2.50 13.46 25.32
CA GLN A 264 2.06 12.17 24.75
C GLN A 264 3.02 11.00 25.03
N LEU A 265 4.11 11.20 25.79
CA LEU A 265 5.04 10.14 26.19
C LEU A 265 4.72 9.48 27.55
N ALA A 266 3.54 9.76 28.12
CA ALA A 266 3.00 8.94 29.21
C ALA A 266 2.41 7.66 28.61
N LYS A 267 3.09 6.53 28.82
CA LYS A 267 2.66 5.17 28.44
C LYS A 267 1.15 5.00 28.66
N PRO A 268 0.33 4.83 27.60
CA PRO A 268 -1.08 4.56 27.79
C PRO A 268 -1.22 3.17 28.43
N GLY A 269 -1.65 3.16 29.68
CA GLY A 269 -2.14 1.95 30.33
C GLY A 269 -3.21 1.32 29.45
N LYS A 270 -3.11 0.00 29.27
CA LYS A 270 -4.13 -0.85 28.63
C LYS A 270 -5.46 -0.70 29.38
N ALA A 271 -6.25 0.30 29.05
CA ALA A 271 -7.60 0.47 29.57
C ALA A 271 -8.55 0.84 28.43
N ALA A 272 -9.66 0.11 28.37
CA ALA A 272 -10.84 0.31 27.53
C ALA A 272 -10.68 0.13 26.01
N LYS A 273 -10.66 -1.14 25.61
CA LYS A 273 -11.16 -1.64 24.31
C LYS A 273 -12.60 -1.11 24.11
N GLY A 274 -12.77 -0.01 23.39
CA GLY A 274 -14.11 0.51 23.12
C GLY A 274 -14.21 1.92 22.56
N GLN A 275 -13.14 2.51 22.00
CA GLN A 275 -13.30 3.70 21.17
C GLN A 275 -14.15 3.31 19.96
N GLY A 276 -15.46 3.59 20.05
CA GLY A 276 -16.39 3.48 18.95
C GLY A 276 -15.77 4.23 17.78
N LYS A 277 -15.60 3.53 16.65
CA LYS A 277 -15.12 4.14 15.41
C LYS A 277 -16.00 5.36 15.17
N SER A 278 -15.39 6.55 15.07
CA SER A 278 -16.15 7.76 14.81
C SER A 278 -17.03 7.53 13.58
N PRO A 279 -18.27 8.07 13.55
CA PRO A 279 -19.15 7.94 12.39
C PRO A 279 -18.45 8.42 11.11
N SER A 280 -17.56 9.41 11.23
CA SER A 280 -16.69 9.87 10.14
C SER A 280 -15.75 8.79 9.61
N ALA A 281 -15.09 8.01 10.46
CA ALA A 281 -14.20 6.93 10.04
C ALA A 281 -14.96 5.80 9.33
N VAL A 282 -16.19 5.52 9.77
CA VAL A 282 -17.08 4.55 9.12
C VAL A 282 -17.51 5.02 7.74
N ALA A 283 -17.90 6.29 7.60
CA ALA A 283 -18.26 6.89 6.32
C ALA A 283 -17.07 6.89 5.33
N ARG A 284 -15.88 7.36 5.73
CA ARG A 284 -14.66 7.32 4.88
C ARG A 284 -14.35 5.92 4.39
N ARG A 285 -14.43 4.92 5.29
CA ARG A 285 -14.17 3.53 4.92
C ARG A 285 -15.21 3.00 3.94
N SER A 286 -16.47 3.37 4.11
CA SER A 286 -17.57 2.94 3.22
C SER A 286 -17.42 3.55 1.83
N ILE A 287 -17.12 4.85 1.75
CA ILE A 287 -16.79 5.55 0.50
C ILE A 287 -15.60 4.87 -0.18
N ARG A 288 -14.50 4.66 0.55
CA ARG A 288 -13.30 4.01 -0.01
C ARG A 288 -13.59 2.59 -0.52
N ASN A 289 -14.39 1.80 0.20
CA ASN A 289 -14.77 0.45 -0.24
C ASN A 289 -15.61 0.47 -1.53
N MET A 290 -16.46 1.49 -1.71
CA MET A 290 -17.28 1.66 -2.90
C MET A 290 -16.46 2.14 -4.10
N LEU A 291 -15.52 3.08 -3.89
CA LEU A 291 -14.70 3.67 -4.96
C LEU A 291 -13.52 2.78 -5.36
N LYS A 292 -12.99 1.95 -4.46
CA LYS A 292 -11.79 1.14 -4.71
C LYS A 292 -11.90 0.22 -5.94
N PRO A 293 -13.00 -0.52 -6.15
CA PRO A 293 -13.16 -1.32 -7.37
C PRO A 293 -13.12 -0.49 -8.66
N LEU A 294 -13.61 0.77 -8.62
CA LEU A 294 -13.60 1.67 -9.77
C LEU A 294 -12.17 2.10 -10.11
N ALA A 295 -11.43 2.60 -9.12
CA ALA A 295 -10.03 3.00 -9.29
C ALA A 295 -9.17 1.83 -9.79
N VAL A 296 -9.39 0.63 -9.24
CA VAL A 296 -8.72 -0.59 -9.70
C VAL A 296 -9.05 -0.90 -11.17
N SER A 297 -10.31 -0.75 -11.59
CA SER A 297 -10.71 -1.05 -12.96
C SER A 297 -10.14 -0.07 -14.00
N MET A 298 -9.90 1.18 -13.62
CA MET A 298 -9.27 2.18 -14.49
C MET A 298 -7.80 1.86 -14.74
N HIS A 299 -7.08 1.39 -13.71
CA HIS A 299 -5.66 1.04 -13.83
C HIS A 299 -5.41 -0.37 -14.35
N ALA A 300 -6.47 -1.15 -14.60
CA ALA A 300 -6.38 -2.48 -15.19
C ALA A 300 -6.48 -2.47 -16.73
N GLN A 301 -6.80 -1.32 -17.34
CA GLN A 301 -6.82 -1.11 -18.79
C GLN A 301 -5.46 -0.63 -19.29
#